data_AF-A0A2A7UJ08-F1
#
_entry.id   AF-A0A2A7UJ08-F1
#
_cell.length_a   1.000
_cell.length_b   1.000
_cell.length_c   1.000
_cell.angle_alpha   90.00
_cell.angle_beta   90.00
_cell.angle_gamma   90.00
#
_symmetry.space_group_name_H-M   'P 1'
#
loop_
_entity.id
_entity.type
_entity.pdbx_description
1 polymer ?
#
loop_
_entity_poly.entity_id
_entity_poly.type
_entity_poly.pdbx_seq_one_letter_code
_entity_poly.pdbx_strand_id
1 'polypeptide(L)'
;MRVRHPRWLPSELMSEEQVPATTAEVVAGWAVPAGARKAGVIKAALLQALEDEDFQAPELVADLVVGPLLIAVGELEVALGDAQRRIAVLERALADRLPPEQR
;
A
#
# COMPACT_ATOMS: atom_id res chain seq x y z
N MET A 1 -22.90 14.89 -51.48
CA MET A 1 -23.12 13.97 -50.34
C MET A 1 -22.42 14.55 -49.12
N ARG A 2 -23.17 15.05 -48.12
CA ARG A 2 -22.59 15.45 -46.82
C ARG A 2 -22.77 14.30 -45.85
N VAL A 3 -21.68 13.73 -45.38
CA VAL A 3 -21.68 12.70 -44.33
C VAL A 3 -21.94 13.41 -43.00
N ARG A 4 -23.06 13.11 -42.35
CA ARG A 4 -23.37 13.60 -41.00
C ARG A 4 -22.65 12.69 -40.00
N HIS A 5 -21.69 13.23 -39.26
CA HIS A 5 -21.14 12.55 -38.09
C HIS A 5 -22.19 12.53 -36.95
N PRO A 6 -22.40 11.38 -36.27
CA PRO A 6 -23.27 11.33 -35.10
C PRO A 6 -22.61 12.03 -33.90
N ARG A 7 -23.37 12.92 -33.25
CA ARG A 7 -22.97 13.83 -32.17
C ARG A 7 -23.14 13.20 -30.79
N TRP A 8 -22.69 11.96 -30.56
CA TRP A 8 -22.80 11.32 -29.24
C TRP A 8 -21.69 10.29 -29.04
N LEU A 9 -20.61 10.73 -28.40
CA LEU A 9 -19.93 10.06 -27.29
C LEU A 9 -19.19 11.18 -26.53
N PRO A 10 -19.56 11.50 -25.27
CA PRO A 10 -18.77 12.42 -24.46
C PRO A 10 -17.34 11.90 -24.34
N SER A 11 -16.34 12.76 -24.57
CA SER A 11 -14.92 12.44 -24.35
C SER A 11 -14.61 12.02 -22.91
N GLU A 12 -15.55 12.15 -21.99
CA GLU A 12 -15.47 11.84 -20.57
C GLU A 12 -15.38 10.33 -20.26
N LEU A 13 -15.62 9.45 -21.24
CA LEU A 13 -15.50 7.99 -21.07
C LEU A 13 -14.11 7.42 -21.39
N MET A 14 -13.18 8.26 -21.85
CA MET A 14 -11.75 7.95 -21.79
C MET A 14 -11.24 8.61 -20.51
N SER A 15 -11.59 8.06 -19.34
CA SER A 15 -10.74 8.28 -18.18
C SER A 15 -9.39 7.67 -18.53
N GLU A 16 -8.51 8.46 -19.13
CA GLU A 16 -7.10 8.13 -19.25
C GLU A 16 -6.66 7.81 -17.83
N GLU A 17 -6.40 6.53 -17.57
CA GLU A 17 -5.64 6.11 -16.40
C GLU A 17 -4.35 6.92 -16.47
N GLN A 18 -4.25 7.98 -15.67
CA GLN A 18 -3.16 8.94 -15.74
C GLN A 18 -1.88 8.17 -15.44
N VAL A 19 -1.07 7.97 -16.48
CA VAL A 19 0.24 7.34 -16.33
C VAL A 19 1.06 8.27 -15.44
N PRO A 20 1.64 7.77 -14.33
CA PRO A 20 2.43 8.60 -13.43
C PRO A 20 3.52 9.36 -14.20
N ALA A 21 3.54 10.67 -14.05
CA ALA A 21 4.52 11.55 -14.67
C ALA A 21 5.79 11.66 -13.83
N THR A 22 5.71 11.37 -12.52
CA THR A 22 6.83 11.47 -11.59
C THR A 22 7.04 10.22 -10.76
N THR A 23 8.27 10.05 -10.26
CA THR A 23 8.60 8.99 -9.32
C THR A 23 7.76 9.08 -8.04
N ALA A 24 7.49 10.30 -7.57
CA ALA A 24 6.64 10.54 -6.40
C ALA A 24 5.21 10.02 -6.61
N GLU A 25 4.64 10.21 -7.81
CA GLU A 25 3.31 9.68 -8.16
C GLU A 25 3.27 8.15 -8.15
N VAL A 26 4.33 7.48 -8.65
CA VAL A 26 4.45 6.01 -8.57
C VAL A 26 4.45 5.55 -7.12
N VAL A 27 5.30 6.15 -6.27
CA VAL A 27 5.38 5.81 -4.84
C VAL A 27 4.05 6.09 -4.15
N ALA A 28 3.40 7.21 -4.45
CA ALA A 28 2.11 7.59 -3.89
C ALA A 28 1.01 6.58 -4.21
N GLY A 29 1.08 5.92 -5.37
CA GLY A 29 0.14 4.88 -5.79
C GLY A 29 0.23 3.55 -5.01
N TRP A 30 1.31 3.29 -4.28
CA TRP A 30 1.48 2.01 -3.59
C TRP A 30 0.48 1.83 -2.44
N ALA A 31 -0.36 0.81 -2.52
CA ALA A 31 -1.29 0.47 -1.45
C ALA A 31 -0.55 -0.10 -0.24
N VAL A 32 -0.68 0.57 0.92
CA VAL A 32 -0.14 0.06 2.20
C VAL A 32 -1.28 -0.62 2.96
N PRO A 33 -1.13 -1.87 3.41
CA PRO A 33 -2.14 -2.57 4.20
C PRO A 33 -2.57 -1.78 5.44
N ALA A 34 -3.87 -1.81 5.74
CA ALA A 34 -4.39 -1.15 6.93
C ALA A 34 -3.75 -1.76 8.20
N GLY A 35 -3.23 -0.91 9.09
CA GLY A 35 -2.53 -1.34 10.30
C GLY A 35 -1.02 -1.56 10.14
N ALA A 36 -0.48 -1.52 8.92
CA ALA A 36 0.95 -1.60 8.64
C ALA A 36 1.67 -0.27 8.92
N ARG A 37 1.96 0.00 10.20
CA ARG A 37 2.49 1.29 10.64
C ARG A 37 3.87 1.59 10.06
N LYS A 38 4.84 0.67 10.08
CA LYS A 38 6.19 0.97 9.57
C LYS A 38 6.16 1.08 8.06
N ALA A 39 5.39 0.26 7.35
CA ALA A 39 5.22 0.40 5.90
C ALA A 39 4.69 1.79 5.54
N GLY A 40 3.72 2.31 6.30
CA GLY A 40 3.23 3.68 6.13
C GLY A 40 4.32 4.75 6.35
N VAL A 41 5.16 4.58 7.39
CA VAL A 41 6.28 5.49 7.68
C VAL A 41 7.34 5.45 6.57
N ILE A 42 7.68 4.26 6.06
CA ILE A 42 8.65 4.10 4.97
C ILE A 42 8.13 4.78 3.70
N LYS A 43 6.84 4.59 3.36
CA LYS A 43 6.21 5.29 2.22
C LYS A 43 6.33 6.81 2.35
N ALA A 44 6.01 7.35 3.53
CA ALA A 44 6.07 8.79 3.77
C ALA A 44 7.51 9.33 3.67
N ALA A 45 8.49 8.60 4.22
CA ALA A 45 9.90 8.99 4.14
C ALA A 45 10.42 8.97 2.69
N LEU A 46 9.99 7.98 1.88
CA LEU A 46 10.33 7.94 0.46
C LEU A 46 9.74 9.11 -0.31
N LEU A 47 8.46 9.45 -0.06
CA LEU A 47 7.83 10.61 -0.70
C LEU A 47 8.54 11.91 -0.32
N GLN A 48 8.88 12.10 0.95
CA GLN A 48 9.61 13.28 1.40
C GLN A 48 10.99 13.39 0.72
N ALA A 49 11.73 12.29 0.61
CA ALA A 49 13.03 12.28 -0.07
C ALA A 49 12.91 12.63 -1.57
N LEU A 50 11.78 12.28 -2.20
CA LEU A 50 11.49 12.58 -3.60
C LEU A 50 10.95 14.00 -3.83
N GLU A 51 10.48 14.69 -2.79
CA GLU A 51 10.11 16.12 -2.87
C GLU A 51 11.36 17.02 -2.85
N ASP A 52 12.41 16.60 -2.15
CA ASP A 52 13.68 17.34 -2.05
C ASP A 52 14.60 17.14 -3.28
N GLU A 53 14.36 16.09 -4.07
CA GLU A 53 15.11 15.79 -5.29
C GLU A 53 14.25 16.00 -6.54
N ASP A 54 14.82 16.60 -7.58
CA ASP A 54 14.12 16.85 -8.86
C ASP A 54 14.07 15.56 -9.74
N PHE A 55 13.56 14.47 -9.16
CA PHE A 55 13.64 13.12 -9.72
C PHE A 55 12.46 12.84 -10.68
N GLN A 56 12.73 12.97 -11.98
CA GLN A 56 11.72 12.92 -13.05
C GLN A 56 11.75 11.61 -13.86
N ALA A 57 12.14 10.48 -13.28
CA ALA A 57 12.28 9.20 -13.98
C ALA A 57 11.44 8.07 -13.33
N PRO A 58 10.12 8.04 -13.57
CA PRO A 58 9.20 7.02 -13.03
C PRO A 58 9.62 5.59 -13.35
N GLU A 59 10.23 5.35 -14.51
CA GLU A 59 10.60 4.03 -15.00
C GLU A 59 11.69 3.37 -14.14
N LEU A 60 12.62 4.16 -13.61
CA LEU A 60 13.70 3.67 -12.74
C LEU A 60 13.17 3.13 -11.40
N VAL A 61 12.10 3.72 -10.87
CA VAL A 61 11.46 3.25 -9.64
C VAL A 61 10.48 2.12 -9.91
N ALA A 62 9.88 2.05 -11.10
CA ALA A 62 9.14 0.87 -11.53
C ALA A 62 10.05 -0.37 -11.66
N ASP A 63 11.28 -0.19 -12.13
CA ASP A 63 12.29 -1.26 -12.21
C ASP A 63 12.82 -1.71 -10.83
N LEU A 64 12.75 -0.81 -9.84
CA LEU A 64 13.08 -1.12 -8.46
C LEU A 64 11.88 -1.80 -7.77
N VAL A 65 12.06 -3.02 -7.29
CA VAL A 65 11.03 -3.82 -6.58
C VAL A 65 10.66 -3.24 -5.20
N VAL A 66 10.86 -1.95 -4.97
CA VAL A 66 10.63 -1.25 -3.70
C VAL A 66 9.14 -1.23 -3.34
N GLY A 67 8.25 -1.01 -4.31
CA GLY A 67 6.80 -1.07 -4.08
C GLY A 67 6.32 -2.44 -3.59
N PRO A 68 6.60 -3.54 -4.33
CA PRO A 68 6.27 -4.89 -3.87
C PRO A 68 6.91 -5.26 -2.51
N LEU A 69 8.15 -4.84 -2.24
CA LEU A 69 8.78 -5.06 -0.94
C LEU A 69 8.06 -4.32 0.18
N LEU A 70 7.64 -3.08 -0.05
CA LEU A 70 6.89 -2.29 0.92
C LEU A 70 5.54 -2.95 1.25
N ILE A 71 4.86 -3.47 0.25
CA ILE A 71 3.60 -4.21 0.41
C ILE A 71 3.84 -5.47 1.25
N ALA A 72 4.85 -6.27 0.90
CA ALA A 72 5.19 -7.48 1.63
C ALA A 72 5.56 -7.19 3.10
N VAL A 73 6.29 -6.11 3.36
CA VAL A 73 6.56 -5.65 4.73
C VAL A 73 5.26 -5.31 5.45
N GLY A 74 4.34 -4.60 4.80
CA GLY A 74 3.07 -4.26 5.42
C GLY A 74 2.19 -5.47 5.74
N GLU A 75 2.16 -6.47 4.85
CA GLU A 75 1.47 -7.74 5.09
C GLU A 75 2.06 -8.48 6.30
N LEU A 76 3.38 -8.51 6.42
CA LEU A 76 4.07 -9.10 7.58
C LEU A 76 3.76 -8.37 8.87
N GLU A 77 3.70 -7.03 8.86
CA GLU A 77 3.32 -6.25 10.04
C GLU A 77 1.91 -6.59 10.52
N VAL A 78 0.95 -6.70 9.60
CA VAL A 78 -0.43 -7.05 9.91
C VAL A 78 -0.51 -8.47 10.47
N ALA A 79 0.10 -9.44 9.78
CA ALA A 79 0.10 -10.83 10.18
C ALA A 79 0.74 -11.04 11.56
N LEU A 80 1.83 -10.31 11.85
CA LEU A 80 2.46 -10.34 13.17
C LEU A 80 1.53 -9.79 14.26
N GLY A 81 0.87 -8.67 14.00
CA GLY A 81 -0.11 -8.11 14.93
C GLY A 81 -1.28 -9.07 15.20
N ASP A 82 -1.78 -9.76 14.18
CA ASP A 82 -2.80 -10.80 14.31
C ASP A 82 -2.30 -11.99 15.13
N ALA A 83 -1.09 -12.47 14.86
CA ALA A 83 -0.48 -13.57 15.61
C ALA A 83 -0.32 -13.23 17.10
N GLN A 84 0.16 -12.02 17.41
CA GLN A 84 0.29 -11.54 18.78
C GLN A 84 -1.06 -11.48 19.50
N ARG A 85 -2.11 -10.95 18.84
CA ARG A 85 -3.48 -10.96 19.40
C ARG A 85 -3.97 -12.37 19.68
N ARG A 86 -3.73 -13.29 18.75
CA ARG A 86 -4.16 -14.68 18.90
C ARG A 86 -3.43 -15.38 20.06
N ILE A 87 -2.13 -15.15 20.22
CA ILE A 87 -1.34 -15.67 21.34
C ILE A 87 -1.91 -15.17 22.66
N ALA A 88 -2.14 -13.87 22.81
CA ALA A 88 -2.71 -13.29 24.03
C ALA A 88 -4.08 -13.90 24.40
N VAL A 89 -4.94 -14.16 23.41
CA VAL A 89 -6.22 -14.84 23.62
C VAL A 89 -6.03 -16.29 24.10
N LEU A 90 -5.08 -17.02 23.50
CA LEU A 90 -4.79 -18.40 23.87
C LEU A 90 -4.16 -18.50 25.27
N GLU A 91 -3.22 -17.61 25.60
CA GLU A 91 -2.60 -17.52 26.92
C GLU A 91 -3.64 -17.27 28.00
N ARG A 92 -4.59 -16.36 27.75
CA ARG A 92 -5.68 -16.09 28.69
C ARG A 92 -6.60 -17.29 28.88
N ALA A 93 -7.01 -17.92 27.78
CA ALA A 93 -7.84 -19.13 27.84
C ALA A 93 -7.12 -20.29 28.55
N LEU A 94 -5.80 -20.38 28.45
CA LEU A 94 -5.01 -21.37 29.17
C LEU A 94 -4.96 -21.07 30.67
N ALA A 95 -4.71 -19.81 31.05
CA ALA A 95 -4.70 -19.38 32.46
C ALA A 95 -6.05 -19.63 33.17
N ASP A 96 -7.16 -19.41 32.46
CA ASP A 96 -8.51 -19.65 32.98
C ASP A 96 -8.79 -21.15 33.22
N ARG A 97 -8.14 -22.04 32.46
CA ARG A 97 -8.29 -23.50 32.55
C ARG A 97 -7.33 -24.16 33.55
N LEU A 98 -6.19 -23.53 33.84
CA LEU A 98 -5.23 -24.05 34.81
C LEU A 98 -5.81 -23.97 36.23
N PRO A 99 -5.72 -25.05 37.04
CA PRO A 99 -6.08 -25.02 38.45
C PRO A 99 -5.29 -23.91 39.18
N PRO A 100 -5.83 -23.31 40.25
CA PRO A 100 -5.14 -22.24 40.98
C PRO A 100 -3.77 -22.68 41.55
N GLU A 101 -3.55 -23.99 41.74
CA GLU A 101 -2.26 -24.57 42.13
C GLU A 101 -1.18 -24.51 41.02
N GLN A 102 -1.57 -24.30 39.75
CA GLN A 102 -0.70 -24.38 38.55
C GLN A 102 -0.69 -23.08 37.72
N ARG A 103 -1.30 -22.00 38.23
CA ARG A 103 -1.28 -20.67 37.61
C ARG A 103 -0.01 -19.91 37.94
#